data_AF-Q4STV0-F1
#
_entry.id   AF-Q4STV0-F1
#
_cell.length_a   1.000
_cell.length_b   1.000
_cell.length_c   1.000
_cell.angle_alpha   90.00
_cell.angle_beta   90.00
_cell.angle_gamma   90.00
#
_symmetry.space_group_name_H-M   'P 1'
#
loop_
_entity.id
_entity.type
_entity.pdbx_description
1 polymer ?
#
loop_
_entity_poly.entity_id
_entity_poly.type
_entity_poly.pdbx_seq_one_letter_code
_entity_poly.pdbx_strand_id
1 'polypeptide(L)' 'MAGNFWQSSHYLQWVLDKQDLMKERQKDLKYLSEEEYWKLQIFFANVIQALGEHLKLRQQVIATATVYFKRFYAR' A
#
# COMPACT_ATOMS: atom_id res chain seq x y z
N MET A 1 14.13 -14.18 6.60
CA MET A 1 14.08 -13.95 5.13
C MET A 1 14.80 -12.66 4.73
N ALA A 2 15.89 -12.26 5.41
CA ALA A 2 16.52 -10.96 5.16
C ALA A 2 17.38 -10.91 3.87
N GLY A 3 17.84 -12.08 3.37
CA GLY A 3 18.74 -12.18 2.22
C GLY A 3 18.13 -12.78 0.95
N ASN A 4 16.82 -13.08 0.93
CA ASN A 4 16.18 -13.81 -0.18
C ASN A 4 15.05 -13.02 -0.85
N PHE A 5 15.24 -11.70 -0.98
CA PHE A 5 14.28 -10.82 -1.66
C PHE A 5 13.96 -11.30 -3.08
N TRP A 6 14.97 -11.63 -3.89
CA TRP A 6 14.81 -12.05 -5.30
C TRP A 6 14.03 -13.35 -5.51
N GLN A 7 13.92 -14.18 -4.47
CA GLN A 7 13.15 -15.43 -4.48
C GLN A 7 11.84 -15.31 -3.68
N SER A 8 11.57 -14.15 -3.10
CA SER A 8 10.41 -13.94 -2.22
C SER A 8 9.12 -13.74 -3.02
N SER A 9 7.98 -14.09 -2.41
CA SER A 9 6.68 -13.75 -2.97
C SER A 9 6.48 -12.25 -3.14
N HIS A 10 7.14 -11.42 -2.31
CA HIS A 10 7.11 -9.97 -2.47
C HIS A 10 7.63 -9.57 -3.85
N TYR A 11 8.81 -10.04 -4.23
CA TYR A 11 9.40 -9.73 -5.52
C TYR A 11 8.62 -10.34 -6.68
N LEU A 12 8.27 -11.62 -6.57
CA LEU A 12 7.67 -12.38 -7.69
C LEU A 12 6.21 -12.02 -7.98
N GLN A 13 5.45 -11.53 -7.00
CA GLN A 13 3.99 -11.32 -7.15
C GLN A 13 3.51 -9.92 -6.81
N TRP A 14 4.29 -9.14 -6.05
CA TRP A 14 3.83 -7.87 -5.48
C TRP A 14 4.66 -6.66 -5.91
N VAL A 15 5.65 -6.86 -6.78
CA VAL A 15 6.23 -5.80 -7.60
C VAL A 15 5.36 -5.70 -8.85
N LEU A 16 4.37 -4.81 -8.80
CA LEU A 16 3.36 -4.66 -9.86
C LEU A 16 3.82 -3.65 -10.91
N ASP A 17 3.38 -3.86 -12.16
CA ASP A 17 3.59 -2.87 -13.21
C ASP A 17 2.70 -1.64 -13.01
N LYS A 18 3.24 -0.47 -13.33
CA LYS A 18 2.54 0.81 -13.19
C LYS A 18 1.31 0.88 -14.10
N GLN A 19 1.37 0.31 -15.30
CA GLN A 19 0.25 0.38 -16.25
C GLN A 19 -0.96 -0.41 -15.73
N ASP A 20 -0.73 -1.61 -15.21
CA ASP A 20 -1.79 -2.44 -14.66
C ASP A 20 -2.39 -1.84 -13.38
N LEU A 21 -1.56 -1.25 -12.52
CA LEU A 21 -2.04 -0.51 -11.36
C LEU A 21 -2.94 0.67 -11.74
N MET A 22 -2.60 1.38 -12.82
CA MET A 22 -3.42 2.49 -13.31
C MET A 22 -4.74 2.01 -13.90
N LYS A 23 -4.77 0.85 -14.57
CA LYS A 23 -6.02 0.25 -15.09
C LYS A 23 -7.00 -0.07 -13.97
N GLU A 24 -6.53 -0.70 -12.88
CA GLU A 24 -7.41 -1.01 -11.75
C GLU A 24 -7.93 0.27 -11.07
N ARG A 25 -7.07 1.28 -10.93
CA ARG A 25 -7.45 2.58 -10.36
C ARG A 25 -8.51 3.32 -11.17
N GLN A 26 -8.67 3.06 -12.47
CA GLN A 26 -9.72 3.68 -13.29
C GLN A 26 -11.13 3.42 -12.76
N LYS A 27 -11.34 2.34 -11.99
CA LYS A 27 -12.62 2.06 -11.34
C LYS A 27 -12.99 3.15 -10.33
N ASP A 28 -12.03 3.56 -9.51
CA ASP A 28 -12.20 4.57 -8.46
C ASP A 28 -12.11 5.99 -9.01
N LEU A 29 -11.32 6.21 -10.07
CA LEU A 29 -11.19 7.51 -10.72
C LEU A 29 -12.48 8.02 -11.38
N LYS A 30 -13.51 7.16 -11.48
CA LYS A 30 -14.88 7.59 -11.86
C LYS A 30 -15.53 8.47 -10.79
N TYR A 31 -15.10 8.34 -9.54
CA TYR A 31 -15.67 9.02 -8.38
C TYR A 31 -14.71 10.04 -7.76
N LEU A 32 -13.41 9.83 -7.95
CA LEU A 32 -12.35 10.61 -7.35
C LEU A 32 -11.43 11.15 -8.44
N SER A 33 -10.95 12.38 -8.31
CA SER A 33 -9.83 12.84 -9.12
C SER A 33 -8.55 12.09 -8.74
N GLU A 34 -7.54 12.10 -9.62
CA GLU A 34 -6.21 11.58 -9.27
C GLU A 34 -5.64 12.30 -8.03
N GLU A 35 -5.97 13.58 -7.87
CA GLU A 35 -5.57 14.40 -6.74
C GLU A 35 -6.33 14.05 -5.44
N GLU A 36 -7.53 13.50 -5.50
CA GLU A 36 -8.20 13.03 -4.28
C GLU A 36 -7.71 11.63 -3.91
N TYR A 37 -7.41 10.81 -4.93
CA TYR A 37 -6.91 9.45 -4.72
C TYR A 37 -5.56 9.41 -3.98
N TRP A 38 -4.56 10.19 -4.41
CA TRP A 38 -3.27 10.25 -3.68
C TRP A 38 -3.43 10.86 -2.28
N LYS A 39 -4.31 11.85 -2.08
CA LYS A 39 -4.61 12.42 -0.76
C LYS A 39 -5.22 11.37 0.17
N LEU A 40 -6.17 10.56 -0.32
CA LEU A 40 -6.73 9.44 0.43
C LEU A 40 -5.66 8.41 0.82
N GLN A 41 -4.77 8.08 -0.11
CA GLN A 41 -3.66 7.16 0.17
C GLN A 41 -2.70 7.68 1.25
N ILE A 42 -2.43 8.98 1.28
CA ILE A 42 -1.63 9.64 2.33
C ILE A 42 -2.41 9.64 3.66
N PHE A 43 -3.69 9.99 3.63
CA PHE A 43 -4.54 10.01 4.80
C PHE A 43 -4.56 8.66 5.51
N PHE A 44 -4.82 7.56 4.79
CA PHE A 44 -4.84 6.24 5.40
C PHE A 44 -3.46 5.75 5.86
N ALA A 45 -2.38 6.16 5.20
CA ALA A 45 -1.03 5.87 5.70
C ALA A 45 -0.79 6.55 7.07
N ASN A 46 -1.23 7.79 7.25
CA ASN A 46 -1.15 8.50 8.53
C ASN A 46 -2.06 7.87 9.60
N VAL A 47 -3.25 7.40 9.21
CA VAL A 47 -4.15 6.67 10.13
C VAL A 47 -3.48 5.38 10.64
N ILE A 48 -2.89 4.58 9.73
CA ILE A 48 -2.17 3.34 10.12
C ILE A 48 -0.99 3.67 11.02
N GLN A 49 -0.25 4.74 10.73
CA GLN A 49 0.86 5.20 11.57
C GLN A 49 0.37 5.58 12.98
N ALA A 50 -0.66 6.41 13.09
CA ALA A 50 -1.22 6.84 14.37
C ALA A 50 -1.78 5.66 15.19
N LEU A 51 -2.45 4.70 14.53
CA LEU A 51 -2.90 3.46 15.17
C LEU A 51 -1.72 2.63 15.70
N GLY A 52 -0.66 2.50 14.90
CA GLY A 52 0.55 1.78 15.28
C GLY A 52 1.27 2.42 16.47
N GLU A 53 1.36 3.75 16.49
CA GLU A 53 1.93 4.52 17.60
C GLU A 53 1.09 4.39 18.87
N HIS A 54 -0.23 4.49 18.77
CA HIS A 54 -1.15 4.31 19.90
C HIS A 54 -1.00 2.92 20.53
N LEU A 55 -0.82 1.89 19.70
CA LEU A 55 -0.58 0.51 20.13
C LEU A 55 0.89 0.21 20.49
N LYS A 56 1.79 1.21 20.43
CA LYS A 56 3.24 1.09 20.71
C LYS A 56 3.94 0.02 19.87
N LEU A 57 3.54 -0.14 18.62
CA LEU A 57 4.12 -1.11 17.70
C LEU A 57 5.44 -0.60 17.11
N ARG A 58 6.33 -1.54 16.76
CA ARG A 58 7.58 -1.21 16.06
C ARG A 58 7.29 -0.82 14.61
N GLN A 59 8.09 0.08 14.05
CA GLN A 59 7.88 0.61 12.69
C GLN A 59 7.79 -0.49 11.61
N GLN A 60 8.50 -1.61 11.76
CA GLN A 60 8.41 -2.74 10.81
C GLN A 60 7.00 -3.34 10.74
N VAL A 61 6.29 -3.41 11.87
CA VAL A 61 4.91 -3.90 11.93
C VAL A 61 3.96 -2.93 11.23
N ILE A 62 4.12 -1.63 11.52
CA ILE A 62 3.33 -0.55 10.90
C ILE A 62 3.57 -0.53 9.38
N ALA A 63 4.82 -0.60 8.93
CA ALA A 63 5.17 -0.65 7.52
C ALA A 63 4.56 -1.86 6.81
N THR A 64 4.57 -3.04 7.45
CA THR A 64 3.95 -4.25 6.90
C THR A 64 2.44 -4.08 6.76
N ALA A 65 1.76 -3.48 7.75
CA ALA A 65 0.34 -3.17 7.68
C ALA A 65 0.02 -2.18 6.53
N THR A 66 0.82 -1.13 6.36
CA THR A 66 0.69 -0.18 5.25
C THR A 66 0.86 -0.85 3.89
N VAL A 67 1.81 -1.79 3.76
CA VAL A 67 1.99 -2.56 2.52
C VAL A 67 0.77 -3.44 2.24
N TYR A 68 0.20 -4.11 3.24
CA TYR A 68 -1.02 -4.90 3.05
C TYR A 68 -2.23 -4.04 2.68
N PHE A 69 -2.39 -2.88 3.30
CA PHE A 69 -3.40 -1.90 2.91
C PHE A 69 -3.25 -1.50 1.44
N LYS A 70 -2.05 -1.11 1.02
CA LYS A 70 -1.80 -0.71 -0.37
C LYS A 70 -2.01 -1.84 -1.37
N ARG A 71 -1.65 -3.08 -1.01
CA ARG A 71 -1.87 -4.27 -1.84
C ARG A 71 -3.35 -4.59 -2.04
N PHE A 72 -4.16 -4.37 -1.01
CA PHE A 72 -5.60 -4.60 -1.07
C PHE A 72 -6.27 -3.66 -2.07
N TYR A 73 -5.98 -2.36 -1.99
CA TYR A 73 -6.53 -1.35 -2.92
C TYR A 73 -5.77 -1.23 -4.26
N ALA A 74 -4.78 -2.10 -4.50
CA ALA A 74 -4.07 -2.18 -5.78
C ALA A 74 -4.67 -3.20 -6.75
N ARG A 75 -5.62 -4.02 -6.28
CA ARG A 75 -6.37 -5.02 -7.05
C ARG A 75 -7.85 -4.69 -7.00
#